data_AF-A0A8H6F2Q5-F1
#
_entry.id   AF-A0A8H6F2Q5-F1
#
_cell.length_a   1.000
_cell.length_b   1.000
_cell.length_c   1.000
_cell.angle_alpha   90.00
_cell.angle_beta   90.00
_cell.angle_gamma   90.00
#
_symmetry.space_group_name_H-M   'P 1'
#
loop_
_entity.id
_entity.type
_entity.pdbx_description
1 polymer ?
#
loop_
_entity_poly.entity_id
_entity_poly.type
_entity_poly.pdbx_seq_one_letter_code
_entity_poly.pdbx_strand_id
1 'polypeptide(L)'
;MSWTPDPQALEQLKHIFKGTLSSNNEERRLANEALIQAKQQPEIENYLFTLLIDDGNGSSNGTSNGSTTATTGTTTTTRSDVRAAAGINLKNNILKNKSIDRTYLINNIMKGLMSPDSLVRNITGNVITSMFSIYGLDNWSSALTDLLNLIQQPPIGDNNNNSYIPQEAAMSALSKICEDSYLELDREFQNNRPLNYLIGEFLKLIEQHPSGKIKAGAIHCINQFIPLNTQSFLIVLDDYLNKILI
;
A
#
# COMPACT_ATOMS: atom_id res chain seq x y z
N MET A 1 -1.04 12.85 -18.05
CA MET A 1 -2.31 13.46 -17.60
C MET A 1 -2.49 13.07 -16.14
N SER A 2 -2.71 14.02 -15.24
CA SER A 2 -3.00 13.74 -13.83
C SER A 2 -4.51 13.49 -13.68
N TRP A 3 -4.89 12.23 -13.48
CA TRP A 3 -6.26 11.88 -13.12
C TRP A 3 -6.67 12.59 -11.82
N THR A 4 -7.90 13.07 -11.75
CA THR A 4 -8.48 13.69 -10.56
C THR A 4 -9.89 13.14 -10.32
N PRO A 5 -10.26 12.82 -9.07
CA PRO A 5 -11.59 12.29 -8.78
C PRO A 5 -12.67 13.34 -9.01
N ASP A 6 -13.80 12.95 -9.60
CA ASP A 6 -15.03 13.73 -9.49
C ASP A 6 -15.51 13.68 -8.01
N PRO A 7 -15.63 14.84 -7.33
CA PRO A 7 -16.09 14.89 -5.94
C PRO A 7 -17.47 14.27 -5.74
N GLN A 8 -18.39 14.44 -6.70
CA GLN A 8 -19.75 13.91 -6.57
C GLN A 8 -19.76 12.38 -6.68
N ALA A 9 -19.00 11.83 -7.63
CA ALA A 9 -18.85 10.38 -7.78
C ALA A 9 -18.16 9.77 -6.54
N LEU A 10 -17.15 10.45 -5.97
CA LEU A 10 -16.47 9.99 -4.77
C LEU A 10 -17.40 9.98 -3.54
N GLU A 11 -18.21 11.03 -3.35
CA GLU A 11 -19.22 11.06 -2.28
C GLU A 11 -20.29 9.98 -2.48
N GLN A 12 -20.76 9.77 -3.72
CA GLN A 12 -21.69 8.67 -4.00
C GLN A 12 -21.06 7.31 -3.65
N LEU A 13 -19.79 7.10 -3.96
CA LEU A 13 -19.08 5.86 -3.62
C LEU A 13 -18.94 5.67 -2.10
N LYS A 14 -18.67 6.74 -1.34
CA LYS A 14 -18.70 6.72 0.14
C LYS A 14 -20.06 6.26 0.66
N HIS A 15 -21.14 6.82 0.13
CA HIS A 15 -22.51 6.46 0.50
C HIS A 15 -22.80 4.98 0.20
N ILE A 16 -22.39 4.49 -0.99
CA ILE A 16 -22.53 3.08 -1.36
C ILE A 16 -21.81 2.19 -0.34
N PHE A 17 -20.53 2.44 -0.06
CA PHE A 17 -19.78 1.61 0.89
C PHE A 17 -20.33 1.67 2.31
N LYS A 18 -20.81 2.84 2.76
CA LYS A 18 -21.52 2.95 4.05
C LYS A 18 -22.75 2.02 4.08
N GLY A 19 -23.54 2.01 3.01
CA GLY A 19 -24.68 1.10 2.87
C GLY A 19 -24.29 -0.37 2.87
N THR A 20 -23.15 -0.74 2.24
CA THR A 20 -22.67 -2.14 2.24
C THR A 20 -22.31 -2.67 3.64
N LEU A 21 -22.08 -1.78 4.59
CA LEU A 21 -21.77 -2.08 5.98
C LEU A 21 -22.98 -1.91 6.92
N SER A 22 -24.16 -1.57 6.38
CA SER A 22 -25.37 -1.39 7.18
C SER A 22 -25.85 -2.69 7.80
N SER A 23 -26.39 -2.61 9.02
CA SER A 23 -27.08 -3.72 9.69
C SER A 23 -28.43 -4.03 9.02
N ASN A 24 -29.03 -3.06 8.33
CA ASN A 24 -30.27 -3.24 7.58
C ASN A 24 -30.01 -4.09 6.32
N ASN A 25 -30.68 -5.25 6.23
CA ASN A 25 -30.49 -6.19 5.13
C ASN A 25 -30.86 -5.60 3.75
N GLU A 26 -31.92 -4.81 3.68
CA GLU A 26 -32.39 -4.24 2.42
C GLU A 26 -31.49 -3.10 1.95
N GLU A 27 -31.09 -2.21 2.87
CA GLU A 27 -30.10 -1.16 2.57
C GLU A 27 -28.78 -1.78 2.09
N ARG A 28 -28.31 -2.82 2.78
CA ARG A 28 -27.10 -3.55 2.39
C ARG A 28 -27.23 -4.22 1.04
N ARG A 29 -28.39 -4.81 0.72
CA ARG A 29 -28.66 -5.42 -0.60
C ARG A 29 -28.60 -4.37 -1.71
N LEU A 30 -29.34 -3.27 -1.57
CA LEU A 30 -29.37 -2.17 -2.55
C LEU A 30 -27.98 -1.55 -2.74
N ALA A 31 -27.22 -1.36 -1.66
CA ALA A 31 -25.87 -0.84 -1.73
C ALA A 31 -24.91 -1.80 -2.45
N ASN A 32 -25.04 -3.11 -2.26
CA ASN A 32 -24.23 -4.08 -3.00
C ASN A 32 -24.58 -4.09 -4.49
N GLU A 33 -25.85 -3.96 -4.85
CA GLU A 33 -26.28 -3.81 -6.25
C GLU A 33 -25.71 -2.54 -6.90
N ALA A 34 -25.76 -1.41 -6.19
CA ALA A 34 -25.15 -0.16 -6.63
C ALA A 34 -23.62 -0.29 -6.77
N LEU A 35 -22.95 -1.00 -5.86
CA LEU A 35 -21.50 -1.26 -5.94
C LEU A 35 -21.13 -2.11 -7.15
N ILE A 36 -21.95 -3.10 -7.53
CA ILE A 36 -21.74 -3.89 -8.74
C ILE A 36 -21.80 -3.00 -9.98
N GLN A 37 -22.76 -2.08 -10.05
CA GLN A 37 -22.86 -1.12 -11.15
C GLN A 37 -21.68 -0.14 -11.16
N ALA A 38 -21.27 0.38 -10.00
CA ALA A 38 -20.13 1.29 -9.89
C ALA A 38 -18.82 0.64 -10.37
N LYS A 39 -18.64 -0.67 -10.13
CA LYS A 39 -17.48 -1.43 -10.61
C LYS A 39 -17.35 -1.57 -12.12
N GLN A 40 -18.40 -1.26 -12.88
CA GLN A 40 -18.37 -1.25 -14.33
C GLN A 40 -17.86 0.08 -14.90
N GLN A 41 -17.76 1.13 -14.06
CA GLN A 41 -17.30 2.44 -14.51
C GLN A 41 -15.80 2.42 -14.83
N PRO A 42 -15.35 3.16 -15.86
CA PRO A 42 -13.94 3.39 -16.11
C PRO A 42 -13.25 3.94 -14.87
N GLU A 43 -11.98 3.59 -14.68
CA GLU A 43 -11.14 4.17 -13.62
C GLU A 43 -11.66 3.95 -12.19
N ILE A 44 -12.62 3.03 -11.98
CA ILE A 44 -13.17 2.73 -10.64
C ILE A 44 -12.08 2.41 -9.62
N GLU A 45 -10.99 1.77 -10.05
CA GLU A 45 -9.87 1.46 -9.17
C GLU A 45 -9.17 2.72 -8.62
N ASN A 46 -9.10 3.80 -9.40
CA ASN A 46 -8.58 5.10 -8.96
C ASN A 46 -9.49 5.72 -7.89
N TYR A 47 -10.81 5.61 -8.05
CA TYR A 47 -11.79 6.04 -7.05
C TYR A 47 -11.70 5.19 -5.77
N LEU A 48 -11.59 3.87 -5.89
CA LEU A 48 -11.44 2.97 -4.74
C LEU A 48 -10.18 3.26 -3.95
N PHE A 49 -9.06 3.55 -4.62
CA PHE A 49 -7.82 3.97 -3.98
C PHE A 49 -7.95 5.33 -3.32
N THR A 50 -8.54 6.31 -4.01
CA THR A 50 -8.77 7.65 -3.45
C THR A 50 -9.61 7.57 -2.18
N LEU A 51 -10.67 6.75 -2.18
CA LEU A 51 -11.49 6.50 -1.00
C LEU A 51 -10.73 5.77 0.12
N LEU A 52 -9.86 4.82 -0.22
CA LEU A 52 -9.02 4.13 0.78
C LEU A 52 -8.14 5.13 1.54
N ILE A 53 -7.51 6.08 0.83
CA ILE A 53 -6.58 7.03 1.44
C ILE A 53 -7.24 8.32 1.96
N ASP A 54 -8.53 8.54 1.69
CA ASP A 54 -9.28 9.71 2.14
C ASP A 54 -9.33 9.80 3.67
N ASP A 55 -8.55 10.72 4.22
CA ASP A 55 -8.46 11.02 5.64
C ASP A 55 -9.40 12.15 6.08
N GLY A 56 -10.24 12.68 5.16
CA GLY A 56 -11.18 13.76 5.43
C GLY A 56 -10.56 15.16 5.49
N ASN A 57 -9.25 15.31 5.24
CA ASN A 57 -8.57 16.61 5.24
C ASN A 57 -8.57 17.30 3.86
N GLY A 58 -9.14 16.65 2.83
CA GLY A 58 -9.04 17.04 1.43
C GLY A 58 -10.13 17.97 0.87
N SER A 59 -10.90 18.67 1.70
CA SER A 59 -11.88 19.67 1.22
C SER A 59 -11.82 20.97 2.03
N SER A 60 -10.70 21.69 1.91
CA SER A 60 -10.63 23.11 2.28
C SER A 60 -9.58 23.85 1.46
N ASN A 61 -9.70 23.79 0.13
CA ASN A 61 -9.11 24.82 -0.76
C ASN A 61 -10.23 25.74 -1.32
N GLY A 62 -11.19 26.07 -0.46
CA GLY A 62 -12.16 27.14 -0.67
C GLY A 62 -11.87 28.26 0.32
N THR A 63 -11.50 29.42 -0.21
CA THR A 63 -11.28 30.70 0.48
C THR A 63 -12.22 30.88 1.68
N SER A 64 -11.67 30.85 2.89
CA SER A 64 -12.40 31.20 4.11
C SER A 64 -12.58 32.71 4.19
N ASN A 65 -13.61 33.22 3.50
CA ASN A 65 -14.13 34.57 3.72
C ASN A 65 -15.53 34.47 4.35
N GLY A 66 -15.62 34.86 5.61
CA GLY A 66 -16.74 35.64 6.12
C GLY A 66 -18.03 34.93 6.52
N SER A 67 -18.34 35.08 7.80
CA SER A 67 -19.67 35.26 8.38
C SER A 67 -20.41 34.04 8.92
N THR A 68 -20.59 34.13 10.24
CA THR A 68 -21.37 33.30 11.14
C THR A 68 -22.83 33.19 10.73
N THR A 69 -23.29 31.97 10.45
CA THR A 69 -24.66 31.55 10.78
C THR A 69 -24.69 30.05 10.96
N ALA A 70 -25.22 29.61 12.10
CA ALA A 70 -25.25 28.23 12.54
C ALA A 70 -26.05 27.34 11.57
N THR A 71 -25.35 26.46 10.85
CA THR A 71 -25.90 25.20 10.33
C THR A 71 -24.75 24.20 10.31
N THR A 72 -25.01 23.03 10.88
CA THR A 72 -24.13 21.91 11.23
C THR A 72 -23.10 21.54 10.15
N GLY A 73 -21.97 22.24 10.11
CA GLY A 73 -20.82 21.91 9.27
C GLY A 73 -20.08 20.70 9.83
N THR A 74 -20.56 19.50 9.50
CA THR A 74 -19.87 18.24 9.81
C THR A 74 -18.78 18.02 8.77
N THR A 75 -17.54 18.39 9.10
CA THR A 75 -16.33 17.85 8.45
C THR A 75 -16.36 16.33 8.65
N THR A 76 -17.04 15.62 7.75
CA THR A 76 -17.32 14.19 7.91
C THR A 76 -16.09 13.41 7.46
N THR A 77 -15.18 13.15 8.39
CA THR A 77 -14.10 12.18 8.18
C THR A 77 -14.69 10.84 7.76
N THR A 78 -14.27 10.32 6.60
CA THR A 78 -14.71 9.01 6.12
C THR A 78 -14.28 7.93 7.13
N ARG A 79 -15.24 7.12 7.61
CA ARG A 79 -14.98 6.09 8.62
C ARG A 79 -13.96 5.06 8.10
N SER A 80 -13.09 4.59 9.00
CA SER A 80 -12.03 3.61 8.70
C SER A 80 -12.56 2.33 8.04
N ASP A 81 -13.72 1.82 8.48
CA ASP A 81 -14.35 0.62 7.93
C ASP A 81 -14.80 0.79 6.46
N VAL A 82 -15.32 1.97 6.10
CA VAL A 82 -15.69 2.36 4.73
C VAL A 82 -14.46 2.41 3.83
N ARG A 83 -13.38 3.06 4.31
CA ARG A 83 -12.09 3.15 3.59
C ARG A 83 -11.49 1.76 3.37
N ALA A 84 -11.52 0.93 4.40
CA ALA A 84 -11.05 -0.44 4.36
C ALA A 84 -11.84 -1.29 3.35
N ALA A 85 -13.17 -1.20 3.37
CA ALA A 85 -14.03 -1.90 2.41
C ALA A 85 -13.70 -1.51 0.95
N ALA A 86 -13.41 -0.24 0.69
CA ALA A 86 -12.98 0.24 -0.62
C ALA A 86 -11.64 -0.39 -1.05
N GLY A 87 -10.64 -0.41 -0.16
CA GLY A 87 -9.34 -1.02 -0.45
C GLY A 87 -9.39 -2.55 -0.65
N ILE A 88 -10.25 -3.27 0.09
CA ILE A 88 -10.48 -4.70 -0.16
C ILE A 88 -11.12 -4.93 -1.53
N ASN A 89 -12.05 -4.07 -1.94
CA ASN A 89 -12.66 -4.13 -3.26
C ASN A 89 -11.67 -3.79 -4.38
N LEU A 90 -10.78 -2.83 -4.15
CA LEU A 90 -9.67 -2.51 -5.05
C LEU A 90 -8.79 -3.74 -5.27
N LYS A 91 -8.29 -4.35 -4.18
CA LYS A 91 -7.48 -5.57 -4.23
C LYS A 91 -8.16 -6.66 -5.07
N ASN A 92 -9.44 -6.93 -4.79
CA ASN A 92 -10.19 -7.96 -5.48
C ASN A 92 -10.43 -7.65 -6.97
N ASN A 93 -10.54 -6.37 -7.34
CA ASN A 93 -10.66 -5.95 -8.74
C ASN A 93 -9.35 -6.20 -9.50
N ILE A 94 -8.22 -5.84 -8.90
CA ILE A 94 -6.88 -6.03 -9.47
C ILE A 94 -6.60 -7.49 -9.78
N LEU A 95 -6.89 -8.38 -8.83
CA LEU A 95 -6.68 -9.82 -9.00
C LEU A 95 -7.58 -10.43 -10.09
N LYS A 96 -8.76 -9.85 -10.35
CA LYS A 96 -9.69 -10.32 -11.39
C LYS A 96 -9.32 -9.81 -12.78
N ASN A 97 -8.81 -8.58 -12.88
CA ASN A 97 -8.66 -7.88 -14.16
C ASN A 97 -7.18 -7.57 -14.46
N LYS A 98 -6.46 -8.49 -15.11
CA LYS A 98 -5.00 -8.35 -15.29
C LYS A 98 -4.58 -7.30 -16.34
N SER A 99 -5.42 -7.03 -17.34
CA SER A 99 -5.05 -6.24 -18.53
C SER A 99 -5.42 -4.75 -18.48
N ILE A 100 -5.77 -4.22 -17.30
CA ILE A 100 -6.14 -2.80 -17.13
C ILE A 100 -4.88 -1.95 -16.91
N ASP A 101 -4.83 -0.76 -17.50
CA ASP A 101 -3.81 0.24 -17.19
C ASP A 101 -4.02 0.80 -15.78
N ARG A 102 -2.98 0.67 -14.94
CA ARG A 102 -2.97 1.11 -13.54
C ARG A 102 -1.91 2.16 -13.26
N THR A 103 -1.51 2.94 -14.27
CA THR A 103 -0.49 3.99 -14.13
C THR A 103 -0.78 4.95 -12.97
N TYR A 104 -2.04 5.34 -12.77
CA TYR A 104 -2.41 6.18 -11.62
C TYR A 104 -2.12 5.50 -10.28
N LEU A 105 -2.48 4.22 -10.11
CA LEU A 105 -2.22 3.48 -8.88
C LEU A 105 -0.72 3.31 -8.66
N ILE A 106 0.03 2.88 -9.67
CA ILE A 106 1.49 2.72 -9.59
C ILE A 106 2.15 3.97 -9.03
N ASN A 107 1.75 5.15 -9.50
CA ASN A 107 2.33 6.43 -9.09
C ASN A 107 1.86 6.94 -7.71
N ASN A 108 0.77 6.40 -7.15
CA ASN A 108 0.14 6.97 -5.96
C ASN A 108 -0.03 5.97 -4.80
N ILE A 109 0.04 4.66 -5.03
CA ILE A 109 -0.32 3.62 -4.05
C ILE A 109 0.52 3.70 -2.78
N MET A 110 1.79 4.13 -2.88
CA MET A 110 2.69 4.30 -1.73
C MET A 110 2.15 5.32 -0.72
N LYS A 111 1.34 6.31 -1.14
CA LYS A 111 0.70 7.27 -0.24
C LYS A 111 -0.20 6.59 0.80
N GLY A 112 -0.80 5.44 0.46
CA GLY A 112 -1.64 4.69 1.41
C GLY A 112 -0.85 4.08 2.57
N LEU A 113 0.45 3.82 2.40
CA LEU A 113 1.35 3.37 3.46
C LEU A 113 1.69 4.50 4.45
N MET A 114 1.49 5.76 4.04
CA MET A 114 1.69 6.94 4.88
C MET A 114 0.45 7.34 5.68
N SER A 115 -0.67 6.61 5.52
CA SER A 115 -1.92 6.90 6.24
C SER A 115 -1.71 6.82 7.76
N PRO A 116 -2.32 7.71 8.57
CA PRO A 116 -2.29 7.60 10.03
C PRO A 116 -3.05 6.36 10.53
N ASP A 117 -3.99 5.83 9.73
CA ASP A 117 -4.81 4.66 10.05
C ASP A 117 -4.08 3.33 9.74
N SER A 118 -3.89 2.49 10.76
CA SER A 118 -3.20 1.20 10.63
C SER A 118 -3.91 0.21 9.73
N LEU A 119 -5.25 0.22 9.69
CA LEU A 119 -6.03 -0.66 8.84
C LEU A 119 -5.83 -0.29 7.37
N VAL A 120 -5.82 1.01 7.06
CA VAL A 120 -5.57 1.53 5.71
C VAL A 120 -4.17 1.18 5.24
N ARG A 121 -3.14 1.33 6.09
CA ARG A 121 -1.77 0.92 5.75
C ARG A 121 -1.68 -0.57 5.43
N ASN A 122 -2.29 -1.43 6.26
CA ASN A 122 -2.28 -2.89 6.04
C ASN A 122 -2.95 -3.26 4.71
N ILE A 123 -4.13 -2.69 4.44
CA ILE A 123 -4.88 -2.95 3.21
C ILE A 123 -4.10 -2.43 1.99
N THR A 124 -3.49 -1.25 2.09
CA THR A 124 -2.61 -0.72 1.03
C THR A 124 -1.47 -1.68 0.74
N GLY A 125 -0.79 -2.21 1.76
CA GLY A 125 0.24 -3.23 1.58
C GLY A 125 -0.26 -4.48 0.85
N ASN A 126 -1.48 -4.94 1.16
CA ASN A 126 -2.09 -6.07 0.46
C ASN A 126 -2.49 -5.75 -1.00
N VAL A 127 -2.83 -4.49 -1.30
CA VAL A 127 -3.07 -4.03 -2.67
C VAL A 127 -1.75 -4.01 -3.45
N ILE A 128 -0.67 -3.50 -2.85
CA ILE A 128 0.68 -3.49 -3.45
C ILE A 128 1.13 -4.91 -3.79
N THR A 129 1.01 -5.86 -2.85
CA THR A 129 1.42 -7.26 -3.09
C THR A 129 0.58 -7.90 -4.19
N SER A 130 -0.73 -7.64 -4.20
CA SER A 130 -1.63 -8.12 -5.26
C SER A 130 -1.26 -7.54 -6.62
N MET A 131 -0.96 -6.24 -6.71
CA MET A 131 -0.49 -5.62 -7.96
C MET A 131 0.84 -6.22 -8.42
N PHE A 132 1.81 -6.39 -7.52
CA PHE A 132 3.11 -6.96 -7.86
C PHE A 132 2.99 -8.41 -8.36
N SER A 133 2.15 -9.23 -7.74
CA SER A 133 1.93 -10.62 -8.19
C SER A 133 1.32 -10.74 -9.59
N ILE A 134 0.65 -9.70 -10.09
CA ILE A 134 0.07 -9.67 -11.44
C ILE A 134 1.05 -9.07 -12.45
N TYR A 135 1.74 -8.00 -12.08
CA TYR A 135 2.58 -7.24 -12.99
C TYR A 135 4.02 -7.72 -13.06
N GLY A 136 4.52 -8.28 -11.97
CA GLY A 136 5.92 -8.62 -11.78
C GLY A 136 6.85 -7.44 -12.04
N LEU A 137 8.11 -7.77 -12.29
CA LEU A 137 9.12 -6.77 -12.62
C LEU A 137 8.96 -6.19 -14.02
N ASP A 138 8.34 -6.92 -14.94
CA ASP A 138 8.17 -6.50 -16.34
C ASP A 138 7.29 -5.26 -16.47
N ASN A 139 6.23 -5.16 -15.65
CA ASN A 139 5.26 -4.06 -15.74
C ASN A 139 5.30 -3.13 -14.52
N TRP A 140 6.02 -3.48 -13.46
CA TRP A 140 6.19 -2.61 -12.28
C TRP A 140 7.59 -2.71 -11.65
N SER A 141 8.62 -2.48 -12.47
CA SER A 141 10.03 -2.57 -12.07
C SER A 141 10.42 -1.66 -10.90
N SER A 142 9.75 -0.51 -10.72
CA SER A 142 10.07 0.44 -9.66
C SER A 142 9.59 0.01 -8.28
N ALA A 143 8.65 -0.95 -8.18
CA ALA A 143 7.95 -1.27 -6.92
C ALA A 143 8.89 -1.56 -5.75
N LEU A 144 9.94 -2.36 -6.00
CA LEU A 144 10.92 -2.75 -4.98
C LEU A 144 11.76 -1.55 -4.53
N THR A 145 12.22 -0.73 -5.49
CA THR A 145 12.99 0.48 -5.20
C THR A 145 12.15 1.52 -4.48
N ASP A 146 10.89 1.70 -4.85
CA ASP A 146 9.97 2.63 -4.20
C ASP A 146 9.69 2.22 -2.74
N LEU A 147 9.51 0.93 -2.48
CA LEU A 147 9.36 0.40 -1.11
C LEU A 147 10.63 0.57 -0.30
N LEU A 148 11.80 0.22 -0.85
CA LEU A 148 13.09 0.39 -0.18
C LEU A 148 13.39 1.86 0.14
N ASN A 149 13.14 2.75 -0.82
CA ASN A 149 13.28 4.19 -0.63
C ASN A 149 12.40 4.67 0.52
N LEU A 150 11.14 4.21 0.59
CA LEU A 150 10.24 4.56 1.69
C LEU A 150 10.76 4.03 3.04
N ILE A 151 11.26 2.79 3.09
CA ILE A 151 11.84 2.19 4.31
C ILE A 151 13.03 3.00 4.84
N GLN A 152 13.87 3.53 3.94
CA GLN A 152 15.09 4.26 4.28
C GLN A 152 14.84 5.74 4.63
N GLN A 153 13.62 6.24 4.51
CA GLN A 153 13.29 7.63 4.88
C GLN A 153 13.46 7.87 6.39
N PRO A 154 13.85 9.10 6.78
CA PRO A 154 13.93 9.47 8.19
C PRO A 154 12.57 9.31 8.89
N PRO A 155 12.55 9.06 10.22
CA PRO A 155 11.31 8.88 10.95
C PRO A 155 10.41 10.10 10.82
N ILE A 156 9.10 9.86 10.87
CA ILE A 156 8.10 10.93 10.91
C ILE A 156 7.79 11.23 12.37
N GLY A 157 7.85 12.51 12.74
CA GLY A 157 7.53 12.98 14.08
C GLY A 157 8.35 14.20 14.47
N ASP A 158 8.06 14.73 15.64
CA ASP A 158 8.75 15.89 16.22
C ASP A 158 9.96 15.41 17.01
N ASN A 159 10.87 16.32 17.37
CA ASN A 159 12.17 16.03 18.02
C ASN A 159 12.13 15.09 19.26
N ASN A 160 10.95 14.84 19.84
CA ASN A 160 10.76 13.97 21.01
C ASN A 160 9.94 12.69 20.76
N ASN A 161 9.37 12.48 19.56
CA ASN A 161 8.52 11.31 19.25
C ASN A 161 8.67 10.86 17.79
N ASN A 162 9.88 10.40 17.46
CA ASN A 162 10.20 9.85 16.15
C ASN A 162 9.54 8.48 15.96
N SER A 163 8.76 8.33 14.90
CA SER A 163 8.08 7.08 14.56
C SER A 163 8.42 6.61 13.15
N TYR A 164 8.64 5.30 13.01
CA TYR A 164 8.92 4.64 11.73
C TYR A 164 7.66 3.98 11.14
N ILE A 165 6.45 4.46 11.50
CA ILE A 165 5.19 3.78 11.16
C ILE A 165 5.03 3.52 9.64
N PRO A 166 5.24 4.51 8.73
CA PRO A 166 5.15 4.26 7.29
C PRO A 166 6.26 3.36 6.77
N GLN A 167 7.47 3.48 7.30
CA GLN A 167 8.62 2.64 6.96
C GLN A 167 8.34 1.18 7.34
N GLU A 168 7.76 0.95 8.52
CA GLU A 168 7.34 -0.38 8.99
C GLU A 168 6.24 -0.96 8.10
N ALA A 169 5.30 -0.13 7.62
CA ALA A 169 4.27 -0.56 6.68
C ALA A 169 4.85 -0.92 5.31
N ALA A 170 5.82 -0.15 4.82
CA ALA A 170 6.54 -0.44 3.58
C ALA A 170 7.36 -1.73 3.69
N MET A 171 8.07 -1.93 4.81
CA MET A 171 8.78 -3.18 5.08
C MET A 171 7.80 -4.36 5.14
N SER A 172 6.64 -4.21 5.78
CA SER A 172 5.63 -5.26 5.81
C SER A 172 5.10 -5.64 4.42
N ALA A 173 4.90 -4.66 3.53
CA ALA A 173 4.51 -4.93 2.14
C ALA A 173 5.64 -5.63 1.36
N LEU A 174 6.89 -5.19 1.54
CA LEU A 174 8.06 -5.80 0.91
C LEU A 174 8.30 -7.24 1.39
N SER A 175 8.11 -7.52 2.68
CA SER A 175 8.19 -8.89 3.22
C SER A 175 7.18 -9.82 2.57
N LYS A 176 5.94 -9.38 2.38
CA LYS A 176 4.91 -10.15 1.67
C LYS A 176 5.27 -10.40 0.21
N ILE A 177 5.86 -9.41 -0.48
CA ILE A 177 6.36 -9.62 -1.85
C ILE A 177 7.46 -10.67 -1.86
N CYS A 178 8.40 -10.63 -0.91
CA CYS A 178 9.45 -11.62 -0.81
C CYS A 178 8.90 -13.02 -0.54
N GLU A 179 7.82 -13.15 0.24
CA GLU A 179 7.14 -14.43 0.50
C GLU A 179 6.36 -14.95 -0.73
N ASP A 180 5.54 -14.10 -1.34
CA ASP A 180 4.62 -14.49 -2.42
C ASP A 180 5.32 -14.61 -3.78
N SER A 181 6.41 -13.88 -4.00
CA SER A 181 7.04 -13.69 -5.31
C SER A 181 8.56 -14.00 -5.31
N TYR A 182 9.06 -14.81 -4.38
CA TYR A 182 10.50 -15.11 -4.28
C TYR A 182 11.14 -15.63 -5.59
N LEU A 183 10.43 -16.45 -6.38
CA LEU A 183 10.90 -16.94 -7.68
C LEU A 183 11.04 -15.83 -8.72
N GLU A 184 10.09 -14.89 -8.73
CA GLU A 184 10.13 -13.70 -9.59
C GLU A 184 11.33 -12.80 -9.25
N LEU A 185 11.76 -12.78 -7.99
CA LEU A 185 12.92 -12.00 -7.53
C LEU A 185 14.27 -12.66 -7.86
N ASP A 186 14.30 -13.99 -8.02
CA ASP A 186 15.52 -14.75 -8.36
C ASP A 186 15.78 -14.86 -9.88
N ARG A 187 14.82 -14.47 -10.72
CA ARG A 187 15.02 -14.50 -12.18
C ARG A 187 15.97 -13.41 -12.66
N GLU A 188 16.55 -13.61 -13.84
CA GLU A 188 17.31 -12.56 -14.51
C GLU A 188 16.37 -11.50 -15.08
N PHE A 189 16.63 -10.24 -14.75
CA PHE A 189 15.87 -9.08 -15.17
C PHE A 189 16.84 -7.95 -15.52
N GLN A 190 16.80 -7.48 -16.77
CA GLN A 190 17.70 -6.42 -17.28
C GLN A 190 19.19 -6.70 -17.03
N ASN A 191 19.64 -7.94 -17.31
CA ASN A 191 21.01 -8.45 -17.10
C ASN A 191 21.49 -8.46 -15.63
N ASN A 192 20.57 -8.30 -14.68
CA ASN A 192 20.84 -8.39 -13.25
C ASN A 192 19.86 -9.35 -12.59
N ARG A 193 20.20 -9.81 -11.40
CA ARG A 193 19.29 -10.58 -10.55
C ARG A 193 18.79 -9.68 -9.41
N PRO A 194 17.50 -9.32 -9.35
CA PRO A 194 16.94 -8.46 -8.31
C PRO A 194 17.26 -8.95 -6.90
N LEU A 195 17.24 -10.26 -6.69
CA LEU A 195 17.60 -10.90 -5.43
C LEU A 195 18.96 -10.44 -4.89
N ASN A 196 19.97 -10.29 -5.75
CA ASN A 196 21.32 -9.91 -5.33
C ASN A 196 21.34 -8.50 -4.73
N TYR A 197 20.64 -7.58 -5.38
CA TYR A 197 20.47 -6.21 -4.90
C TYR A 197 19.69 -6.20 -3.58
N LEU A 198 18.56 -6.92 -3.53
CA LEU A 198 17.70 -6.99 -2.35
C LEU A 198 18.43 -7.54 -1.11
N ILE A 199 19.20 -8.62 -1.25
CA ILE A 199 19.96 -9.18 -0.12
C ILE A 199 20.94 -8.15 0.44
N GLY A 200 21.66 -7.43 -0.42
CA GLY A 200 22.57 -6.37 0.01
C GLY A 200 21.85 -5.27 0.80
N GLU A 201 20.68 -4.84 0.35
CA GLU A 201 19.87 -3.83 1.06
C GLU A 201 19.31 -4.37 2.40
N PHE A 202 18.86 -5.62 2.45
CA PHE A 202 18.39 -6.24 3.69
C PHE A 202 19.50 -6.34 4.73
N LEU A 203 20.72 -6.72 4.34
CA LEU A 203 21.87 -6.76 5.24
C LEU A 203 22.21 -5.38 5.82
N LYS A 204 22.11 -4.32 5.00
CA LYS A 204 22.28 -2.93 5.49
C LYS A 204 21.19 -2.55 6.48
N LEU A 205 19.93 -2.90 6.22
CA LEU A 205 18.82 -2.62 7.12
C LEU A 205 18.97 -3.33 8.47
N ILE A 206 19.38 -4.60 8.46
CA ILE A 206 19.62 -5.38 9.69
C ILE A 206 20.68 -4.70 10.58
N GLU A 207 21.75 -4.22 9.98
CA GLU A 207 22.85 -3.59 10.70
C GLU A 207 22.48 -2.18 11.19
N GLN A 208 22.01 -1.34 10.28
CA GLN A 208 22.00 0.12 10.47
C GLN A 208 20.65 0.69 10.90
N HIS A 209 19.52 0.03 10.59
CA HIS A 209 18.21 0.64 10.77
C HIS A 209 17.76 0.62 12.25
N PRO A 210 17.29 1.74 12.83
CA PRO A 210 16.99 1.81 14.27
C PRO A 210 15.71 1.05 14.69
N SER A 211 14.71 0.88 13.82
CA SER A 211 13.50 0.11 14.14
C SER A 211 13.75 -1.41 14.10
N GLY A 212 13.54 -2.08 15.24
CA GLY A 212 13.63 -3.53 15.34
C GLY A 212 12.61 -4.29 14.48
N LYS A 213 11.45 -3.70 14.19
CA LYS A 213 10.47 -4.31 13.28
C LYS A 213 10.96 -4.33 11.83
N ILE A 214 11.69 -3.29 11.41
CA ILE A 214 12.28 -3.24 10.07
C ILE A 214 13.41 -4.26 9.95
N LYS A 215 14.27 -4.35 10.97
CA LYS A 215 15.29 -5.41 11.04
C LYS A 215 14.68 -6.81 10.95
N ALA A 216 13.62 -7.07 11.73
CA ALA A 216 12.91 -8.35 11.69
C ALA A 216 12.28 -8.63 10.32
N GLY A 217 11.72 -7.61 9.65
CA GLY A 217 11.21 -7.73 8.29
C GLY A 217 12.30 -8.08 7.26
N ALA A 218 13.47 -7.45 7.36
CA ALA A 218 14.61 -7.75 6.49
C ALA A 218 15.14 -9.19 6.68
N ILE A 219 15.25 -9.65 7.93
CA ILE A 219 15.57 -11.05 8.27
C ILE A 219 14.53 -11.99 7.66
N HIS A 220 13.24 -11.66 7.82
CA HIS A 220 12.16 -12.45 7.24
C HIS A 220 12.28 -12.55 5.72
N CYS A 221 12.58 -11.44 5.02
CA CYS A 221 12.80 -11.47 3.57
C CYS A 221 13.95 -12.41 3.18
N ILE A 222 15.11 -12.30 3.84
CA ILE A 222 16.27 -13.17 3.55
C ILE A 222 15.89 -14.64 3.75
N ASN A 223 15.14 -14.95 4.81
CA ASN A 223 14.71 -16.32 5.09
C ASN A 223 13.84 -16.93 3.97
N GLN A 224 13.12 -16.13 3.19
CA GLN A 224 12.37 -16.63 2.04
C GLN A 224 13.27 -17.14 0.91
N PHE A 225 14.52 -16.69 0.85
CA PHE A 225 15.46 -17.03 -0.21
C PHE A 225 16.42 -18.16 0.18
N ILE A 226 16.52 -18.50 1.47
CA ILE A 226 17.37 -19.61 1.94
C ILE A 226 17.05 -20.93 1.21
N PRO A 227 15.77 -21.34 1.04
CA PRO A 227 15.45 -22.59 0.36
C PRO A 227 15.85 -22.62 -1.12
N LEU A 228 16.01 -21.46 -1.77
CA LEU A 228 16.44 -21.40 -3.17
C LEU A 228 17.91 -21.80 -3.35
N ASN A 229 18.71 -21.76 -2.28
CA ASN A 229 20.13 -22.10 -2.29
C ASN A 229 20.91 -21.40 -3.41
N THR A 230 20.60 -20.11 -3.62
CA THR A 230 21.21 -19.33 -4.71
C THR A 230 22.67 -19.05 -4.37
N GLN A 231 23.53 -19.04 -5.38
CA GLN A 231 24.94 -18.76 -5.17
C GLN A 231 25.16 -17.34 -4.59
N SER A 232 24.29 -16.40 -4.94
CA SER A 232 24.31 -15.05 -4.39
C SER A 232 24.10 -15.03 -2.88
N PHE A 233 23.24 -15.89 -2.34
CA PHE A 233 23.01 -16.01 -0.91
C PHE A 233 24.17 -16.70 -0.19
N LEU A 234 24.71 -17.79 -0.78
CA LEU A 234 25.83 -18.52 -0.19
C LEU A 234 27.08 -17.66 0.03
N ILE A 235 27.34 -16.70 -0.86
CA ILE A 235 28.48 -15.77 -0.74
C ILE A 235 28.35 -14.84 0.47
N VAL A 236 27.11 -14.48 0.85
CA VAL A 236 26.83 -13.53 1.94
C VAL A 236 26.32 -14.21 3.21
N LEU A 237 26.29 -15.55 3.23
CA LEU A 237 25.76 -16.33 4.35
C LEU A 237 26.51 -16.03 5.66
N ASP A 238 27.84 -15.97 5.62
CA ASP A 238 28.64 -15.68 6.81
C ASP A 238 28.36 -14.26 7.35
N ASP A 239 28.22 -13.26 6.46
CA ASP A 239 27.85 -11.89 6.85
C ASP A 239 26.45 -11.85 7.47
N TYR A 240 25.50 -12.58 6.89
CA TYR A 240 24.16 -12.70 7.42
C TYR A 240 24.14 -13.32 8.82
N LEU A 241 24.83 -14.45 9.03
CA LEU A 241 24.91 -15.13 10.31
C LEU A 241 25.55 -14.24 11.40
N ASN A 242 26.62 -13.53 11.05
CA ASN A 242 27.25 -12.59 11.98
C ASN A 242 26.32 -11.46 12.41
N LYS A 243 25.46 -10.98 11.50
CA LYS A 243 24.53 -9.87 11.77
C LYS A 243 23.30 -10.24 12.60
N ILE A 244 22.90 -11.51 12.62
CA ILE A 244 21.72 -11.96 13.39
C ILE A 244 22.07 -12.55 14.77
N LEU A 245 23.32 -12.94 14.98
CA LEU A 245 23.79 -13.59 16.23
C LEU A 245 24.39 -12.62 17.26
N ILE A 246 24.51 -11.33 16.92
CA ILE A 246 25.04 -10.26 17.77
C ILE A 246 23.90 -9.30 18.14
#